data_AF-A0A381XZ70-F1
#
_entry.id   AF-A0A381XZ70-F1
#
_cell.length_a   1.000
_cell.length_b   1.000
_cell.length_c   1.000
_cell.angle_alpha   90.00
_cell.angle_beta   90.00
_cell.angle_gamma   90.00
#
_symmetry.space_group_name_H-M   'P 1'
#
loop_
_entity.id
_entity.type
_entity.pdbx_description
1 polymer ?
#
loop_
_entity_poly.entity_id
_entity_poly.type
_entity_poly.pdbx_seq_one_letter_code
_entity_poly.pdbx_strand_id
1 'polypeptide(L)'
;MQEPLGLLVGMIAERFGIADVSLQLIICALGATALGVGFHLQNERYAPYSSAFGWTAMGLFLYLQSPHYVEISDPVLILMTAGALPVGIAMGIWEIRNWDEVPEALVWFRGCVVWAVVPYYLIYSIPMLNMGFVYASAWSAEMTLEFTGLGSYQMAPMMVDLYGAGEVPLSEWDGNRWIMAEPLGENGFFVPLEHADGSVVSVSFILACSALQSMIVFVGAIVALS
;
A
#
# COMPACT_ATOMS: atom_id res chain seq x y z
N MET A 1 -15.26 19.11 -7.10
CA MET A 1 -14.34 20.24 -6.85
C MET A 1 -12.96 19.65 -6.71
N GLN A 2 -11.99 20.07 -7.52
CA GLN A 2 -10.62 19.55 -7.40
C GLN A 2 -9.96 20.15 -6.15
N GLU A 3 -9.44 19.29 -5.29
CA GLU A 3 -8.78 19.71 -4.06
C GLU A 3 -7.43 20.39 -4.33
N PRO A 4 -7.06 21.45 -3.58
CA PRO A 4 -5.89 22.27 -3.90
C PRO A 4 -4.57 21.52 -3.73
N LEU A 5 -4.50 20.54 -2.82
CA LEU A 5 -3.30 19.73 -2.60
C LEU A 5 -3.10 18.69 -3.69
N GLY A 6 -4.16 17.98 -4.10
CA GLY A 6 -4.11 17.06 -5.24
C GLY A 6 -3.70 17.77 -6.53
N LEU A 7 -4.22 18.98 -6.78
CA LEU A 7 -3.78 19.82 -7.91
C LEU A 7 -2.30 20.19 -7.86
N LEU A 8 -1.79 20.54 -6.67
CA LEU A 8 -0.38 20.88 -6.50
C LEU A 8 0.52 19.68 -6.78
N VAL A 9 0.13 18.50 -6.30
CA VAL A 9 0.84 17.25 -6.57
C VAL A 9 0.79 16.91 -8.05
N GLY A 10 -0.38 17.03 -8.71
CA GLY A 10 -0.52 16.83 -10.15
C GLY A 10 0.35 17.78 -10.98
N MET A 11 0.41 19.07 -10.63
CA MET A 11 1.31 20.03 -11.29
C MET A 11 2.79 19.67 -11.13
N ILE A 12 3.17 19.11 -9.97
CA ILE A 12 4.54 18.60 -9.76
C ILE A 12 4.78 17.37 -10.63
N ALA A 13 3.84 16.42 -10.65
CA ALA A 13 3.93 15.20 -11.45
C ALA A 13 4.09 15.52 -12.95
N GLU A 14 3.25 16.42 -13.48
CA GLU A 14 3.33 16.92 -14.86
C GLU A 14 4.69 17.56 -15.16
N ARG A 15 5.23 18.37 -14.24
CA ARG A 15 6.53 19.02 -14.42
C ARG A 15 7.69 18.02 -14.51
N PHE A 16 7.58 16.89 -13.82
CA PHE A 16 8.56 15.80 -13.87
C PHE A 16 8.24 14.73 -14.93
N GLY A 17 7.09 14.82 -15.62
CA GLY A 17 6.64 13.84 -16.61
C GLY A 17 6.30 12.48 -16.00
N ILE A 18 5.87 12.46 -14.73
CA ILE A 18 5.55 11.23 -13.97
C ILE A 18 4.03 11.16 -13.78
N ALA A 19 3.48 9.94 -13.73
CA ALA A 19 2.06 9.75 -13.40
C ALA A 19 1.75 10.14 -11.95
N ASP A 20 0.56 10.70 -11.69
CA ASP A 20 0.13 11.14 -10.36
C ASP A 20 0.25 10.04 -9.31
N VAL A 21 -0.18 8.81 -9.66
CA VAL A 21 -0.08 7.62 -8.80
C VAL A 21 1.38 7.32 -8.42
N SER A 22 2.30 7.44 -9.36
CA SER A 22 3.73 7.21 -9.12
C SER A 22 4.33 8.26 -8.17
N LEU A 23 3.90 9.53 -8.27
CA LEU A 23 4.33 10.56 -7.33
C LEU A 23 3.78 10.31 -5.91
N GLN A 24 2.53 9.87 -5.80
CA GLN A 24 1.95 9.48 -4.51
C GLN A 24 2.72 8.30 -3.88
N LEU A 25 3.08 7.29 -4.68
CA LEU A 25 3.89 6.16 -4.22
C LEU A 25 5.29 6.59 -3.76
N ILE A 26 5.92 7.56 -4.44
CA ILE A 26 7.18 8.16 -3.99
C ILE A 26 7.01 8.85 -2.64
N ILE A 27 5.93 9.62 -2.44
CA ILE A 27 5.64 10.27 -1.15
C ILE A 27 5.48 9.20 -0.06
N CYS A 28 4.77 8.10 -0.34
CA CYS A 28 4.63 6.97 0.57
C CYS A 28 5.99 6.35 0.94
N ALA A 29 6.84 6.07 -0.06
CA ALA A 29 8.17 5.51 0.15
C ALA A 29 9.08 6.43 0.97
N LEU A 30 9.06 7.74 0.69
CA LEU A 30 9.80 8.75 1.46
C LEU A 30 9.30 8.83 2.91
N GLY A 31 7.98 8.78 3.11
CA GLY A 31 7.38 8.76 4.43
C GLY A 31 7.79 7.52 5.24
N ALA A 32 7.67 6.34 4.64
CA ALA A 32 8.01 5.07 5.29
C ALA A 32 9.50 4.95 5.62
N THR A 33 10.39 5.37 4.70
CA THR A 33 11.84 5.38 4.94
C THR A 33 12.24 6.35 6.03
N ALA A 34 11.64 7.54 6.08
CA ALA A 34 11.91 8.52 7.13
C ALA A 34 11.41 8.06 8.52
N LEU A 35 10.25 7.42 8.59
CA LEU A 35 9.78 6.74 9.81
C LEU A 35 10.70 5.57 10.19
N GLY A 36 11.22 4.82 9.22
CA GLY A 36 12.14 3.71 9.44
C GLY A 36 13.48 4.17 10.04
N VAL A 37 14.03 5.27 9.54
CA VAL A 37 15.19 5.95 10.12
C VAL A 37 14.89 6.37 11.56
N GLY A 38 13.72 6.99 11.78
CA GLY A 38 13.25 7.37 13.11
C GLY A 38 13.07 6.20 14.07
N PHE A 39 12.70 5.02 13.57
CA PHE A 39 12.46 3.81 14.36
C PHE A 39 13.76 3.07 14.69
N HIS A 40 14.69 2.94 13.74
CA HIS A 40 15.92 2.17 13.94
C HIS A 40 17.07 3.00 14.52
N LEU A 41 17.11 4.31 14.29
CA LEU A 41 18.22 5.19 14.71
C LEU A 41 17.79 6.15 15.83
N GLN A 42 17.05 5.65 16.83
CA GLN A 42 16.43 6.47 17.88
C GLN A 42 17.41 7.32 18.70
N ASN A 43 18.66 6.85 18.82
CA ASN A 43 19.71 7.52 19.57
C ASN A 43 20.36 8.70 18.80
N GLU A 44 20.02 8.87 17.53
CA GLU A 44 20.60 9.89 16.67
C GLU A 44 19.83 11.21 16.74
N ARG A 45 20.55 12.33 16.67
CA ARG A 45 19.98 13.68 16.80
C ARG A 45 18.97 14.05 15.71
N TYR A 46 19.03 13.39 14.56
CA TYR A 46 18.13 13.64 13.42
C TYR A 46 16.87 12.75 13.43
N ALA A 47 16.80 11.74 14.30
CA ALA A 47 15.66 10.83 14.42
C ALA A 47 14.30 11.53 14.66
N PRO A 48 14.18 12.57 15.53
CA PRO A 48 12.91 13.28 15.70
C PRO A 48 12.44 14.00 14.43
N TYR A 49 13.37 14.66 13.72
CA TYR A 49 13.06 15.39 12.50
C TYR A 49 12.69 14.43 11.35
N SER A 50 13.39 13.29 11.27
CA SER A 50 13.08 12.24 10.31
C SER A 50 11.69 11.64 10.56
N SER A 51 11.36 11.35 11.82
CA SER A 51 10.06 10.79 12.19
C SER A 51 8.92 11.78 11.90
N ALA A 52 9.10 13.06 12.22
CA ALA A 52 8.13 14.10 11.95
C ALA A 52 7.86 14.33 10.45
N PHE A 53 8.92 14.30 9.64
CA PHE A 53 8.77 14.32 8.18
C PHE A 53 8.01 13.07 7.71
N GLY A 54 8.36 11.91 8.26
CA GLY A 54 7.72 10.63 7.97
C GLY A 54 6.21 10.64 8.23
N TRP A 55 5.77 11.11 9.40
CA TRP A 55 4.34 11.22 9.75
C TRP A 55 3.59 12.17 8.83
N THR A 56 4.21 13.29 8.49
CA THR A 56 3.60 14.29 7.60
C THR A 56 3.47 13.75 6.17
N ALA A 57 4.51 13.10 5.64
CA ALA A 57 4.51 12.51 4.32
C ALA A 57 3.51 11.34 4.21
N MET A 58 3.43 10.48 5.24
CA MET A 58 2.45 9.41 5.29
C MET A 58 1.01 9.95 5.38
N GLY A 59 0.80 10.98 6.21
CA GLY A 59 -0.49 11.66 6.31
C GLY A 59 -0.91 12.32 4.99
N LEU A 60 0.04 12.93 4.27
CA LEU A 60 -0.21 13.49 2.94
C LEU A 60 -0.56 12.40 1.92
N PHE A 61 0.19 11.30 1.90
CA PHE A 61 -0.10 10.17 1.02
C PHE A 61 -1.54 9.65 1.21
N LEU A 62 -1.96 9.43 2.46
CA LEU A 62 -3.31 8.96 2.78
C LEU A 62 -4.38 10.01 2.45
N TYR A 63 -4.10 11.29 2.69
CA TYR A 63 -4.99 12.39 2.35
C TYR A 63 -5.27 12.46 0.84
N LEU A 64 -4.25 12.24 0.00
CA LEU A 64 -4.39 12.25 -1.47
C LEU A 64 -5.27 11.12 -2.01
N GLN A 65 -5.59 10.10 -1.19
CA GLN A 65 -6.56 9.06 -1.55
C GLN A 65 -8.01 9.46 -1.26
N SER A 66 -8.23 10.57 -0.54
CA SER A 66 -9.60 11.00 -0.18
C SER A 66 -10.53 11.25 -1.38
N PRO A 67 -10.08 11.79 -2.54
CA PRO A 67 -10.98 11.99 -3.68
C PRO A 67 -11.59 10.68 -4.20
N HIS A 68 -10.80 9.61 -4.28
CA HIS A 68 -11.29 8.30 -4.69
C HIS A 68 -12.41 7.80 -3.76
N TYR A 69 -12.26 7.98 -2.45
CA TYR A 69 -13.29 7.59 -1.47
C TYR A 69 -14.54 8.47 -1.51
N VAL A 70 -14.40 9.73 -1.94
CA VAL A 70 -15.54 10.61 -2.23
C VAL A 70 -16.33 10.10 -3.44
N GLU A 71 -15.65 9.65 -4.48
CA GLU A 71 -16.29 9.12 -5.70
C GLU A 71 -17.12 7.87 -5.42
N ILE A 72 -16.59 6.94 -4.63
CA ILE A 72 -17.32 5.72 -4.23
C ILE A 72 -18.28 5.93 -3.04
N SER A 73 -18.41 7.18 -2.55
CA SER A 73 -19.33 7.56 -1.47
C SER A 73 -19.12 6.79 -0.15
N ASP A 74 -17.86 6.55 0.25
CA ASP A 74 -17.53 5.90 1.52
C ASP A 74 -17.27 6.95 2.63
N PRO A 75 -18.23 7.24 3.52
CA PRO A 75 -18.09 8.29 4.53
C PRO A 75 -17.00 8.00 5.57
N VAL A 76 -16.70 6.72 5.83
CA VAL A 76 -15.73 6.32 6.85
C VAL A 76 -14.32 6.57 6.32
N LEU A 77 -14.04 6.09 5.11
CA LEU A 77 -12.73 6.24 4.50
C LEU A 77 -12.44 7.70 4.12
N ILE A 78 -13.46 8.47 3.73
CA ILE A 78 -13.33 9.93 3.55
C ILE A 78 -12.84 10.59 4.85
N LEU A 79 -13.47 10.29 5.99
CA LEU A 79 -13.09 10.90 7.26
C LEU A 79 -11.68 10.49 7.69
N MET A 80 -11.35 9.20 7.54
CA MET A 80 -10.04 8.66 7.93
C MET A 80 -8.91 9.23 7.08
N THR A 81 -9.08 9.27 5.75
CA THR A 81 -8.08 9.81 4.81
C THR A 81 -7.92 11.32 4.95
N ALA A 82 -9.02 12.07 5.03
CA ALA A 82 -8.97 13.52 5.22
C ALA A 82 -8.33 13.90 6.57
N GLY A 83 -8.56 13.12 7.63
CA GLY A 83 -7.97 13.31 8.94
C GLY A 83 -6.49 12.93 9.04
N ALA A 84 -5.99 12.10 8.11
CA ALA A 84 -4.63 11.56 8.17
C ALA A 84 -3.54 12.65 8.10
N LEU A 85 -3.71 13.67 7.25
CA LEU A 85 -2.73 14.75 7.12
C LEU A 85 -2.67 15.64 8.38
N PRO A 86 -3.78 16.18 8.92
CA PRO A 86 -3.76 16.93 10.18
C PRO A 86 -3.17 16.13 11.34
N VAL A 87 -3.53 14.84 11.47
CA VAL A 87 -3.00 13.96 12.51
C VAL A 87 -1.50 13.73 12.31
N GLY A 88 -1.05 13.45 11.09
CA GLY A 88 0.38 13.27 10.78
C GLY A 88 1.23 14.49 11.12
N ILE A 89 0.73 15.69 10.82
CA ILE A 89 1.40 16.95 11.20
C ILE A 89 1.45 17.11 12.72
N ALA A 90 0.32 16.88 13.41
CA ALA A 90 0.25 17.00 14.87
C ALA A 90 1.22 16.03 15.56
N MET A 91 1.30 14.79 15.07
CA MET A 91 2.21 13.75 15.56
C MET A 91 3.67 14.13 15.35
N GLY A 92 4.01 14.66 14.16
CA GLY A 92 5.38 15.11 13.90
C GLY A 92 5.81 16.30 14.78
N ILE A 93 4.93 17.28 15.00
CA ILE A 93 5.20 18.38 15.94
C ILE A 93 5.39 17.86 17.36
N TRP A 94 4.56 16.89 17.77
CA TRP A 94 4.63 16.29 19.10
C TRP A 94 5.92 15.53 19.31
N GLU A 95 6.35 14.71 18.35
CA GLU A 95 7.60 13.94 18.43
C GLU A 95 8.84 14.83 18.52
N ILE A 96 8.90 15.93 17.77
CA ILE A 96 10.03 16.87 17.86
C ILE A 96 10.10 17.51 19.25
N ARG A 97 8.95 17.82 19.85
CA ARG A 97 8.89 18.52 21.14
C ARG A 97 9.15 17.61 22.33
N ASN A 98 8.76 16.34 22.23
CA ASN A 98 8.76 15.41 23.36
C ASN A 98 9.60 14.16 23.08
N TRP A 99 10.64 14.27 22.25
CA TRP A 99 11.45 13.11 21.81
C TRP A 99 12.03 12.29 22.96
N ASP A 100 12.49 12.97 24.02
CA ASP A 100 13.08 12.32 25.20
C ASP A 100 12.01 11.68 26.11
N GLU A 101 10.74 12.03 25.93
CA GLU A 101 9.58 11.55 26.70
C GLU A 101 8.59 10.76 25.82
N VAL A 102 9.06 10.20 24.71
CA VAL A 102 8.21 9.44 23.79
C VAL A 102 7.66 8.19 24.50
N PRO A 103 6.32 7.98 24.57
CA PRO A 103 5.76 6.78 25.14
C PRO A 103 6.08 5.58 24.26
N GLU A 104 6.30 4.41 24.87
CA GLU A 104 6.57 3.15 24.17
C GLU A 104 5.52 2.83 23.09
N ALA A 105 4.26 3.20 23.34
CA ALA A 105 3.17 3.04 22.37
C ALA A 105 3.40 3.78 21.05
N LEU A 106 4.10 4.93 21.08
CA LEU A 106 4.41 5.69 19.88
C LEU A 106 5.59 5.10 19.11
N VAL A 107 6.60 4.61 19.83
CA VAL A 107 7.71 3.84 19.24
C VAL A 107 7.16 2.59 18.55
N TRP A 108 6.26 1.89 19.23
CA TRP A 108 5.53 0.75 18.69
C TRP A 108 4.74 1.13 17.45
N PHE A 109 3.97 2.21 17.50
CA PHE A 109 3.18 2.67 16.36
C PHE A 109 4.05 3.02 15.14
N ARG A 110 5.20 3.67 15.36
CA ARG A 110 6.19 3.94 14.31
C ARG A 110 6.68 2.63 13.67
N GLY A 111 7.06 1.65 14.50
CA GLY A 111 7.46 0.33 14.04
C GLY A 111 6.37 -0.37 13.24
N CYS A 112 5.12 -0.35 13.71
CA CYS A 112 3.99 -0.94 13.00
C CYS A 112 3.77 -0.31 11.62
N VAL A 113 3.86 1.01 11.49
CA VAL A 113 3.69 1.68 10.20
C VAL A 113 4.85 1.36 9.25
N VAL A 114 6.09 1.41 9.73
CA VAL A 114 7.28 1.08 8.94
C VAL A 114 7.20 -0.34 8.43
N TRP A 115 6.96 -1.29 9.34
CA TRP A 115 6.88 -2.69 8.98
C TRP A 115 5.64 -2.97 8.14
N ALA A 116 4.48 -2.35 8.35
CA ALA A 116 3.34 -2.58 7.47
C ALA A 116 3.58 -2.07 6.03
N VAL A 117 4.21 -0.91 5.89
CA VAL A 117 4.35 -0.23 4.59
C VAL A 117 5.55 -0.73 3.78
N VAL A 118 6.73 -0.88 4.38
CA VAL A 118 7.97 -1.16 3.63
C VAL A 118 7.94 -2.52 2.90
N PRO A 119 7.63 -3.65 3.54
CA PRO A 119 7.54 -4.94 2.87
C PRO A 119 6.40 -4.98 1.86
N TYR A 120 5.27 -4.33 2.15
CA TYR A 120 4.18 -4.21 1.18
C TYR A 120 4.65 -3.47 -0.06
N TYR A 121 5.29 -2.31 0.10
CA TYR A 121 5.83 -1.52 -0.99
C TYR A 121 6.90 -2.29 -1.78
N LEU A 122 7.73 -3.08 -1.12
CA LEU A 122 8.73 -3.94 -1.76
C LEU A 122 8.07 -5.02 -2.63
N ILE A 123 7.07 -5.73 -2.09
CA ILE A 123 6.32 -6.76 -2.82
C ILE A 123 5.60 -6.12 -4.01
N TYR A 124 4.95 -4.97 -3.78
CA TYR A 124 4.26 -4.22 -4.82
C TYR A 124 5.22 -3.79 -5.95
N SER A 125 6.40 -3.26 -5.60
CA SER A 125 7.37 -2.71 -6.56
C SER A 125 8.11 -3.75 -7.41
N ILE A 126 8.13 -5.02 -6.97
CA ILE A 126 8.76 -6.13 -7.68
C ILE A 126 7.65 -7.03 -8.25
N PRO A 127 7.31 -6.90 -9.55
CA PRO A 127 6.21 -7.64 -10.15
C PRO A 127 6.28 -9.16 -9.92
N MET A 128 7.48 -9.75 -9.97
CA MET A 128 7.64 -11.18 -9.69
C MET A 128 7.19 -11.58 -8.27
N LEU A 129 7.46 -10.74 -7.27
CA LEU A 129 6.98 -10.98 -5.91
C LEU A 129 5.47 -10.77 -5.82
N ASN A 130 4.97 -9.67 -6.39
CA ASN A 130 3.54 -9.36 -6.44
C ASN A 130 2.73 -10.53 -7.03
N MET A 131 3.09 -10.96 -8.24
CA MET A 131 2.49 -12.12 -8.92
C MET A 131 2.61 -13.40 -8.07
N GLY A 132 3.78 -13.64 -7.46
CA GLY A 132 3.97 -14.81 -6.60
C GLY A 132 3.03 -14.85 -5.41
N PHE A 133 2.84 -13.73 -4.70
CA PHE A 133 1.93 -13.64 -3.56
C PHE A 133 0.46 -13.74 -3.97
N VAL A 134 0.07 -13.10 -5.07
CA VAL A 134 -1.28 -13.21 -5.62
C VAL A 134 -1.60 -14.65 -6.01
N TYR A 135 -0.69 -15.30 -6.74
CA TYR A 135 -0.84 -16.70 -7.14
C TYR A 135 -0.89 -17.64 -5.93
N ALA A 136 -0.02 -17.47 -4.95
CA ALA A 136 -0.03 -18.28 -3.73
C ALA A 136 -1.36 -18.13 -2.96
N SER A 137 -1.91 -16.92 -2.93
CA SER A 137 -3.20 -16.65 -2.29
C SER A 137 -4.34 -17.34 -3.04
N ALA A 138 -4.39 -17.20 -4.38
CA ALA A 138 -5.37 -17.88 -5.23
C ALA A 138 -5.30 -19.41 -5.07
N TRP A 139 -4.09 -19.97 -5.11
CA TRP A 139 -3.86 -21.41 -4.93
C TRP A 139 -4.30 -21.90 -3.54
N SER A 140 -4.01 -21.12 -2.48
CA SER A 140 -4.45 -21.48 -1.12
C SER A 140 -5.98 -21.49 -0.98
N ALA A 141 -6.66 -20.58 -1.67
CA ALA A 141 -8.10 -20.50 -1.68
C ALA A 141 -8.72 -21.67 -2.47
N GLU A 142 -8.18 -21.98 -3.65
CA GLU A 142 -8.59 -23.15 -4.45
C GLU A 142 -8.46 -24.45 -3.64
N MET A 143 -7.31 -24.70 -3.00
CA MET A 143 -7.13 -25.87 -2.13
C MET A 143 -8.16 -25.94 -1.00
N THR A 144 -8.51 -24.78 -0.41
CA THR A 144 -9.50 -24.72 0.67
C THR A 144 -10.90 -25.01 0.15
N LEU A 145 -11.25 -24.49 -1.04
CA LEU A 145 -12.52 -24.78 -1.71
C LEU A 145 -12.63 -26.26 -2.07
N GLU A 146 -11.57 -26.86 -2.61
CA GLU A 146 -11.51 -28.31 -2.86
C GLU A 146 -11.69 -29.12 -1.56
N PHE A 147 -10.97 -28.75 -0.51
CA PHE A 147 -11.06 -29.43 0.80
C PHE A 147 -12.47 -29.37 1.41
N THR A 148 -13.17 -28.25 1.23
CA THR A 148 -14.53 -28.05 1.74
C THR A 148 -15.62 -28.70 0.85
N GLY A 149 -15.23 -29.36 -0.24
CA GLY A 149 -16.14 -30.03 -1.18
C GLY A 149 -16.73 -29.09 -2.24
N LEU A 150 -16.21 -27.87 -2.36
CA LEU A 150 -16.53 -26.88 -3.38
C LEU A 150 -15.47 -26.89 -4.51
N GLY A 151 -14.96 -28.05 -4.90
CA GLY A 151 -13.96 -28.22 -5.98
C GLY A 151 -14.47 -27.92 -7.40
N SER A 152 -15.62 -27.25 -7.53
CA SER A 152 -16.14 -26.76 -8.81
C SER A 152 -15.57 -25.41 -9.22
N TYR A 153 -14.59 -24.88 -8.47
CA TYR A 153 -13.93 -23.61 -8.73
C TYR A 153 -12.46 -23.85 -9.03
N GLN A 154 -11.92 -23.10 -9.98
CA GLN A 154 -10.52 -23.16 -10.40
C GLN A 154 -9.97 -21.75 -10.60
N MET A 155 -8.66 -21.58 -10.46
CA MET A 155 -7.99 -20.32 -10.77
C MET A 155 -7.77 -20.16 -12.29
N ALA A 156 -8.19 -19.02 -12.82
CA ALA A 156 -7.97 -18.64 -14.21
C ALA A 156 -6.52 -18.14 -14.43
N PRO A 157 -6.08 -17.99 -15.70
CA PRO A 157 -4.78 -17.36 -15.99
C PRO A 157 -4.65 -15.98 -15.35
N MET A 158 -3.46 -15.66 -14.87
CA MET A 158 -3.18 -14.36 -14.27
C MET A 158 -3.32 -13.24 -15.30
N MET A 159 -3.89 -12.13 -14.84
CA MET A 159 -4.15 -10.91 -15.61
C MET A 159 -3.39 -9.73 -15.00
N VAL A 160 -3.15 -8.71 -15.81
CA VAL A 160 -2.53 -7.45 -15.43
C VAL A 160 -3.46 -6.31 -15.84
N ASP A 161 -3.91 -5.52 -14.86
CA ASP A 161 -4.66 -4.29 -15.08
C ASP A 161 -3.69 -3.11 -15.13
N LEU A 162 -3.55 -2.52 -16.31
CA LEU A 162 -2.67 -1.38 -16.57
C LEU A 162 -3.46 -0.08 -16.53
N TYR A 163 -2.93 0.93 -15.84
CA TYR A 163 -3.60 2.22 -15.70
C TYR A 163 -3.86 2.87 -17.07
N GLY A 164 -5.14 3.01 -17.43
CA GLY A 164 -5.57 3.62 -18.69
C GLY A 164 -5.46 2.74 -19.94
N ALA A 165 -4.90 1.52 -19.84
CA ALA A 165 -4.78 0.56 -20.95
C ALA A 165 -5.67 -0.68 -20.78
N GLY A 166 -6.22 -0.91 -19.58
CA GLY A 166 -7.16 -1.98 -19.28
C GLY A 166 -6.48 -3.30 -18.91
N GLU A 167 -7.28 -4.36 -18.86
CA GLU A 167 -6.87 -5.69 -18.43
C GLU A 167 -6.29 -6.51 -19.59
N VAL A 168 -5.07 -7.01 -19.42
CA VAL A 168 -4.38 -7.88 -20.38
C VAL A 168 -3.93 -9.19 -19.73
N PRO A 169 -3.93 -10.32 -20.45
CA PRO A 169 -3.34 -11.56 -19.94
C PRO A 169 -1.86 -11.39 -19.64
N LEU A 170 -1.37 -11.99 -18.56
CA LEU A 170 0.05 -11.92 -18.19
C LEU A 170 0.98 -12.44 -19.31
N SER A 171 0.51 -13.38 -20.12
CA SER A 171 1.25 -13.90 -21.28
C SER A 171 1.49 -12.86 -22.38
N GLU A 172 0.67 -11.83 -22.44
CA GLU A 172 0.72 -10.75 -23.43
C GLU A 172 1.39 -9.49 -22.89
N TRP A 173 1.65 -9.44 -21.58
CA TRP A 173 2.33 -8.32 -20.94
C TRP A 173 3.86 -8.41 -21.12
N ASP A 174 4.42 -7.42 -21.82
CA ASP A 174 5.87 -7.30 -22.12
C ASP A 174 6.62 -6.40 -21.11
N GLY A 175 5.99 -6.08 -19.97
CA GLY A 175 6.60 -5.21 -18.96
C GLY A 175 7.73 -5.87 -18.17
N ASN A 176 8.52 -5.03 -17.48
CA ASN A 176 9.65 -5.51 -16.70
C ASN A 176 9.19 -6.27 -15.45
N ARG A 177 9.66 -7.50 -15.26
CA ARG A 177 9.29 -8.37 -14.14
C ARG A 177 9.97 -8.06 -12.80
N TRP A 178 11.02 -7.25 -12.82
CA TRP A 178 11.83 -6.94 -11.64
C TRP A 178 11.63 -5.54 -11.08
N ILE A 179 11.23 -4.59 -11.94
CA ILE A 179 10.99 -3.20 -11.56
C ILE A 179 9.67 -2.78 -12.18
N MET A 180 8.72 -2.39 -11.32
CA MET A 180 7.45 -1.81 -11.76
C MET A 180 7.68 -0.41 -12.32
N ALA A 181 7.79 -0.32 -13.65
CA ALA A 181 7.95 0.94 -14.36
C ALA A 181 6.62 1.53 -14.84
N GLU A 182 5.59 0.69 -14.97
CA GLU A 182 4.26 1.05 -15.46
C GLU A 182 3.29 1.23 -14.28
N PRO A 183 2.45 2.27 -14.28
CA PRO A 183 1.40 2.42 -13.27
C PRO A 183 0.34 1.33 -13.46
N LEU A 184 0.02 0.64 -12.37
CA LEU A 184 -1.05 -0.36 -12.32
C LEU A 184 -2.43 0.30 -12.17
N GLY A 185 -3.44 -0.35 -12.72
CA GLY A 185 -4.86 -0.04 -12.46
C GLY A 185 -5.30 -0.52 -11.07
N GLU A 186 -6.61 -0.49 -10.82
CA GLU A 186 -7.18 -0.81 -9.50
C GLU A 186 -6.92 -2.25 -9.08
N ASN A 187 -6.95 -3.19 -10.03
CA ASN A 187 -6.75 -4.61 -9.75
C ASN A 187 -5.26 -5.02 -9.74
N GLY A 188 -4.40 -4.23 -10.41
CA GLY A 188 -2.99 -4.54 -10.58
C GLY A 188 -2.74 -5.93 -11.18
N PHE A 189 -1.92 -6.74 -10.51
CA PHE A 189 -1.82 -8.16 -10.83
C PHE A 189 -2.92 -8.93 -10.12
N PHE A 190 -3.69 -9.72 -10.88
CA PHE A 190 -4.80 -10.46 -10.31
C PHE A 190 -5.03 -11.82 -10.97
N VAL A 191 -5.64 -12.72 -10.21
CA VAL A 191 -6.05 -14.04 -10.67
C VAL A 191 -7.57 -14.14 -10.52
N PRO A 192 -8.35 -14.24 -11.61
CA PRO A 192 -9.78 -14.48 -11.53
C PRO A 192 -10.08 -15.90 -11.01
N LEU A 193 -11.20 -16.05 -10.29
CA LEU A 193 -11.78 -17.35 -10.01
C LEU A 193 -12.82 -17.68 -11.08
N GLU A 194 -12.76 -18.90 -11.60
CA GLU A 194 -13.72 -19.42 -12.56
C GLU A 194 -14.37 -20.69 -12.02
N HIS A 195 -15.56 -20.99 -12.50
CA HIS A 195 -16.11 -22.33 -12.35
C HIS A 195 -15.36 -23.32 -13.24
N ALA A 196 -15.43 -24.61 -12.90
CA ALA A 196 -14.86 -25.70 -13.68
C ALA A 196 -15.47 -25.81 -15.10
N ASP A 197 -16.61 -25.16 -15.35
CA ASP A 197 -17.24 -25.05 -16.67
C ASP A 197 -16.75 -23.82 -17.48
N GLY A 198 -15.84 -23.01 -16.92
CA GLY A 198 -15.29 -21.80 -17.52
C GLY A 198 -16.16 -20.56 -17.36
N SER A 199 -17.26 -20.62 -16.59
CA SER A 199 -18.02 -19.42 -16.26
C SER A 199 -17.31 -18.57 -15.21
N VAL A 200 -17.24 -17.26 -15.47
CA VAL A 200 -16.51 -16.31 -14.62
C VAL A 200 -17.26 -16.11 -13.32
N VAL A 201 -16.55 -16.27 -12.20
CA VAL A 201 -17.04 -15.86 -10.88
C VAL A 201 -16.56 -14.43 -10.65
N SER A 202 -17.41 -13.57 -10.08
CA SER A 202 -17.06 -12.17 -9.79
C SER A 202 -16.08 -12.00 -8.61
N VAL A 203 -15.19 -12.97 -8.40
CA VAL A 203 -14.17 -12.98 -7.35
C VAL A 203 -12.80 -13.05 -8.01
N SER A 204 -11.97 -12.05 -7.73
CA SER A 204 -10.59 -11.98 -8.18
C SER A 204 -9.66 -11.89 -6.98
N PHE A 205 -8.55 -12.61 -7.04
CA PHE A 205 -7.47 -12.49 -6.08
C PHE A 205 -6.56 -11.37 -6.53
N ILE A 206 -6.49 -10.30 -5.75
CA ILE A 206 -5.59 -9.16 -5.94
C ILE A 206 -4.59 -9.12 -4.78
N LEU A 207 -3.50 -8.36 -4.94
CA LEU A 207 -2.60 -8.08 -3.82
C LEU A 207 -3.31 -7.14 -2.84
N ALA A 208 -4.11 -7.72 -1.94
CA ALA A 208 -4.86 -6.97 -0.95
C ALA A 208 -4.02 -6.69 0.31
N CYS A 209 -4.04 -5.43 0.72
CA CYS A 209 -3.38 -4.86 1.89
C CYS A 209 -3.65 -5.62 3.20
N SER A 210 -4.85 -6.14 3.45
CA SER A 210 -5.28 -6.56 4.79
C SER A 210 -4.55 -7.78 5.35
N ALA A 211 -4.29 -8.82 4.54
CA ALA A 211 -3.63 -10.04 5.01
C ALA A 211 -2.15 -9.80 5.32
N LEU A 212 -1.42 -9.17 4.39
CA LEU A 212 0.00 -8.82 4.57
C LEU A 212 0.19 -7.79 5.69
N GLN A 213 -0.62 -6.73 5.74
CA GLN A 213 -0.47 -5.69 6.76
C GLN A 213 -0.80 -6.21 8.16
N SER A 214 -1.79 -7.11 8.33
CA SER A 214 -2.10 -7.69 9.65
C SER A 214 -0.96 -8.55 10.22
N MET A 215 -0.35 -9.39 9.38
CA MET A 215 0.79 -10.23 9.77
C MET A 215 2.00 -9.36 10.12
N ILE A 216 2.21 -8.28 9.36
CA ILE A 216 3.37 -7.44 9.59
C ILE A 216 3.19 -6.47 10.77
N VAL A 217 1.97 -6.02 11.08
CA VAL A 217 1.67 -5.30 12.34
C VAL A 217 2.03 -6.18 13.55
N PHE A 218 1.73 -7.48 13.47
CA PHE A 218 2.12 -8.44 14.51
C PHE A 218 3.64 -8.59 14.64
N VAL A 219 4.38 -8.66 13.52
CA VAL A 219 5.86 -8.67 13.54
C VAL A 219 6.43 -7.37 14.10
N GLY A 220 5.91 -6.21 13.67
CA GLY A 220 6.29 -4.90 14.20
C GLY A 220 6.06 -4.80 15.71
N ALA A 221 4.99 -5.42 16.22
CA ALA A 221 4.72 -5.50 17.64
C ALA A 221 5.76 -6.34 18.41
N ILE A 222 6.20 -7.46 17.86
CA ILE A 222 7.25 -8.29 18.47
C ILE A 222 8.59 -7.54 18.49
N VAL A 223 8.96 -6.90 17.37
CA VAL A 223 10.23 -6.16 17.24
C VAL A 223 10.28 -4.91 18.13
N ALA A 224 9.15 -4.26 18.37
CA ALA A 224 9.10 -3.10 19.26
C ALA A 224 9.21 -3.46 20.76
N LEU A 225 9.00 -4.73 21.12
CA LEU A 225 9.09 -5.24 22.49
C LEU A 225 10.45 -5.88 22.81
N SER A 226 11.33 -6.04 21.82
CA SER A 226 12.66 -6.65 21.93
C SER A 226 13.76 -5.62 22.02
#